data_AF-A0A7S0L417-F1
#
_entry.id   AF-A0A7S0L417-F1
#
_cell.length_a   1.000
_cell.length_b   1.000
_cell.length_c   1.000
_cell.angle_alpha   90.00
_cell.angle_beta   90.00
_cell.angle_gamma   90.00
#
_symmetry.space_group_name_H-M   'P 1'
#
loop_
_entity.id
_entity.type
_entity.pdbx_description
1 polymer ?
#
loop_
_entity_poly.entity_id
_entity_poly.type
_entity_poly.pdbx_seq_one_letter_code
_entity_poly.pdbx_strand_id
1 'polypeptide(L)'
;IDASVRVYCSPMRRTLLTAGPLLTAVPHWHGIIDERLYEVGGLFSRRGDAEVAGAGATPEALMSEFGEQFKLSTSLRSPTAAGCGWNRLGHRETREEAMQRVEQLVAWIAELDAEDTTPLTVLVIHGDLLGYLLRALLGTNARFLHYNTACTALEYSGGRWTMLYQNRCDHLSGADLTGAEMLAVVS
;
A
#
# COMPACT_ATOMS: atom_id res chain seq x y z
N ILE A 1 25.00 7.32 -3.53
CA ILE A 1 24.05 7.00 -2.44
C ILE A 1 23.61 5.58 -2.73
N ASP A 2 24.34 4.62 -2.18
CA ASP A 2 24.04 3.18 -2.30
C ASP A 2 23.34 2.76 -1.01
N ALA A 3 22.21 3.42 -0.77
CA ALA A 3 21.47 3.20 0.44
C ALA A 3 20.31 2.27 0.12
N SER A 4 20.16 1.23 0.94
CA SER A 4 19.12 0.24 0.72
C SER A 4 17.76 0.94 0.71
N VAL A 5 16.98 0.73 -0.35
CA VAL A 5 15.60 1.22 -0.44
C VAL A 5 14.70 0.00 -0.35
N ARG A 6 13.71 0.08 0.53
CA ARG A 6 12.70 -0.98 0.69
C ARG A 6 11.42 -0.52 0.02
N VAL A 7 10.97 -1.25 -0.99
CA VAL A 7 9.68 -0.99 -1.63
C VAL A 7 8.68 -2.02 -1.14
N TYR A 8 7.68 -1.62 -0.36
CA TYR A 8 6.57 -2.49 0.02
C TYR A 8 5.35 -2.18 -0.84
N CYS A 9 4.65 -3.23 -1.26
CA CYS A 9 3.54 -3.13 -2.17
C CYS A 9 2.37 -3.99 -1.69
N SER A 10 1.16 -3.47 -1.83
CA SER A 10 -0.04 -4.26 -1.62
C SER A 10 -0.11 -5.46 -2.57
N PRO A 11 -0.70 -6.60 -2.16
CA PRO A 11 -0.86 -7.77 -3.02
C PRO A 11 -1.95 -7.60 -4.09
N MET A 12 -2.61 -6.45 -4.15
CA MET A 12 -3.57 -6.17 -5.21
C MET A 12 -2.85 -5.92 -6.52
N ARG A 13 -3.30 -6.57 -7.60
CA ARG A 13 -2.63 -6.51 -8.90
C ARG A 13 -2.33 -5.08 -9.39
N ARG A 14 -3.24 -4.13 -9.14
CA ARG A 14 -3.06 -2.72 -9.54
C ARG A 14 -1.84 -2.07 -8.89
N THR A 15 -1.51 -2.35 -7.63
CA THR A 15 -0.34 -1.76 -6.96
C THR A 15 0.95 -2.43 -7.44
N LEU A 16 0.92 -3.75 -7.68
CA LEU A 16 2.06 -4.49 -8.22
C LEU A 16 2.45 -3.98 -9.62
N LEU A 17 1.46 -3.76 -10.49
CA LEU A 17 1.68 -3.18 -11.81
C LEU A 17 2.17 -1.72 -11.75
N THR A 18 1.69 -0.93 -10.79
CA THR A 18 2.21 0.43 -10.57
C THR A 18 3.66 0.43 -10.09
N ALA A 19 4.03 -0.52 -9.23
CA ALA A 19 5.39 -0.63 -8.71
C ALA A 19 6.38 -1.24 -9.72
N GLY A 20 5.92 -2.04 -10.68
CA GLY A 20 6.77 -2.71 -11.69
C GLY A 20 7.71 -1.76 -12.43
N PRO A 21 7.23 -0.67 -13.06
CA PRO A 21 8.10 0.31 -13.73
C PRO A 21 9.13 0.96 -12.81
N LEU A 22 8.77 1.23 -11.54
CA LEU A 22 9.70 1.77 -10.53
C LEU A 22 10.86 0.82 -10.27
N LEU A 23 10.57 -0.48 -10.11
CA LEU A 23 11.57 -1.51 -9.85
C LEU A 23 12.43 -1.79 -11.09
N THR A 24 11.85 -1.76 -12.29
CA THR A 24 12.63 -1.90 -13.55
C THR A 24 13.60 -0.73 -13.74
N ALA A 25 13.17 0.49 -13.42
CA ALA A 25 14.00 1.68 -13.58
C ALA A 25 15.19 1.72 -12.62
N VAL A 26 15.13 0.98 -11.50
CA VAL A 26 16.16 0.97 -10.46
C VAL A 26 16.60 -0.47 -10.15
N PRO A 27 17.57 -1.04 -10.91
CA PRO A 27 17.85 -2.49 -10.94
C PRO A 27 18.27 -3.16 -9.61
N HIS A 28 18.63 -2.39 -8.59
CA HIS A 28 19.02 -2.90 -7.27
C HIS A 28 17.86 -2.86 -6.26
N TRP A 29 16.69 -2.36 -6.65
CA TRP A 29 15.50 -2.35 -5.81
C TRP A 29 14.73 -3.64 -6.00
N HIS A 30 14.20 -4.16 -4.89
CA HIS A 30 13.26 -5.27 -4.91
C HIS A 30 11.99 -4.87 -4.17
N GLY A 31 10.85 -5.25 -4.74
CA GLY A 31 9.56 -5.11 -4.09
C GLY A 31 9.33 -6.21 -3.05
N ILE A 32 8.62 -5.87 -1.98
CA ILE A 32 8.10 -6.82 -0.99
C ILE A 32 6.58 -6.73 -1.04
N ILE A 33 5.92 -7.81 -1.43
CA ILE A 33 4.47 -7.92 -1.40
C ILE A 33 4.04 -8.15 0.03
N ASP A 34 3.26 -7.23 0.59
CA ASP A 34 2.82 -7.28 1.99
C ASP A 34 1.31 -7.15 2.09
N GLU A 35 0.67 -8.20 2.62
CA GLU A 35 -0.76 -8.28 2.72
C GLU A 35 -1.36 -7.23 3.64
N ARG A 36 -0.62 -6.69 4.61
CA ARG A 36 -1.15 -5.64 5.50
C ARG A 36 -1.51 -4.36 4.74
N LEU A 37 -0.99 -4.21 3.51
CA LEU A 37 -1.14 -3.02 2.67
C LEU A 37 -2.36 -3.08 1.73
N TYR A 38 -3.27 -4.05 1.85
CA TYR A 38 -4.49 -4.10 1.03
C TYR A 38 -5.43 -2.90 1.28
N GLU A 39 -6.22 -2.54 0.27
CA GLU A 39 -7.17 -1.41 0.33
C GLU A 39 -8.25 -1.62 1.39
N VAL A 40 -8.67 -0.54 2.05
CA VAL A 40 -9.78 -0.57 3.01
C VAL A 40 -10.99 -1.28 2.41
N GLY A 41 -11.55 -2.19 3.18
CA GLY A 41 -12.67 -3.01 2.74
C GLY A 41 -12.25 -4.37 2.20
N GLY A 42 -10.98 -4.57 1.81
CA GLY A 42 -10.48 -5.84 1.26
C GLY A 42 -10.79 -6.02 -0.23
N LEU A 43 -10.89 -7.28 -0.70
CA LEU A 43 -11.25 -7.60 -2.08
C LEU A 43 -12.68 -8.12 -2.16
N PHE A 44 -13.57 -7.34 -2.76
CA PHE A 44 -14.99 -7.66 -2.89
C PHE A 44 -15.46 -7.48 -4.33
N SER A 45 -16.44 -8.28 -4.73
CA SER A 45 -17.14 -8.13 -5.99
C SER A 45 -18.63 -8.16 -5.76
N ARG A 46 -19.37 -7.31 -6.47
CA ARG A 46 -20.83 -7.29 -6.42
C ARG A 46 -21.39 -8.33 -7.40
N ARG A 47 -22.19 -9.27 -6.90
CA ARG A 47 -22.93 -10.25 -7.70
C ARG A 47 -24.42 -10.07 -7.42
N GLY A 48 -25.10 -9.30 -8.27
CA GLY A 48 -26.46 -8.84 -8.01
C GLY A 48 -26.51 -7.87 -6.83
N ASP A 49 -27.34 -8.19 -5.83
CA ASP A 49 -27.46 -7.39 -4.59
C ASP A 49 -26.53 -7.85 -3.47
N ALA A 50 -25.77 -8.94 -3.68
CA ALA A 50 -24.82 -9.45 -2.71
C ALA A 50 -23.40 -8.96 -2.99
N GLU A 51 -22.69 -8.58 -1.93
CA GLU A 51 -21.23 -8.46 -1.94
C GLU A 51 -20.61 -9.83 -1.62
N VAL A 52 -19.63 -10.24 -2.42
CA VAL A 52 -18.93 -11.51 -2.25
C VAL A 52 -17.44 -11.24 -2.04
N ALA A 53 -16.89 -11.77 -0.96
CA ALA A 53 -15.46 -11.70 -0.67
C ALA A 53 -14.67 -12.49 -1.72
N GLY A 54 -13.69 -11.85 -2.34
CA GLY A 54 -12.69 -12.49 -3.18
C GLY A 54 -11.48 -12.87 -2.33
N ALA A 55 -10.95 -14.08 -2.49
CA ALA A 55 -9.79 -14.55 -1.74
C ALA A 55 -8.47 -13.84 -2.12
N GLY A 56 -8.41 -13.18 -3.28
CA GLY A 56 -7.17 -12.63 -3.82
C GLY A 56 -6.26 -13.71 -4.38
N ALA A 57 -5.10 -13.29 -4.91
CA ALA A 57 -4.10 -14.20 -5.43
C ALA A 57 -3.42 -14.98 -4.28
N THR A 58 -3.05 -16.24 -4.54
CA THR A 58 -2.24 -17.02 -3.59
C THR A 58 -0.77 -16.58 -3.66
N PRO A 59 0.05 -16.90 -2.65
CA PRO A 59 1.50 -16.71 -2.69
C PRO A 59 2.14 -17.24 -3.98
N GLU A 60 1.73 -18.43 -4.43
CA GLU A 60 2.27 -19.08 -5.63
C GLU A 60 1.87 -18.33 -6.90
N ALA A 61 0.62 -17.88 -6.98
CA ALA A 61 0.14 -17.08 -8.10
C ALA A 61 0.87 -15.72 -8.18
N LEU A 62 1.06 -15.06 -7.03
CA LEU A 62 1.82 -13.81 -6.95
C LEU A 62 3.28 -13.99 -7.40
N MET A 63 3.94 -15.06 -6.96
CA MET A 63 5.32 -15.34 -7.35
C MET A 63 5.43 -15.80 -8.81
N SER A 64 4.43 -16.51 -9.33
CA SER A 64 4.40 -16.88 -10.75
C SER A 64 4.23 -15.67 -11.67
N GLU A 65 3.50 -14.63 -11.26
CA GLU A 65 3.27 -13.44 -12.09
C GLU A 65 4.34 -12.35 -11.86
N PHE A 66 4.81 -12.16 -10.63
CA PHE A 66 5.62 -11.00 -10.23
C PHE A 66 6.99 -11.35 -9.61
N GLY A 67 7.36 -12.63 -9.54
CA GLY A 67 8.51 -13.11 -8.77
C GLY A 67 9.89 -12.63 -9.23
N GLU A 68 10.01 -12.13 -10.46
CA GLU A 68 11.27 -11.55 -10.96
C GLU A 68 11.60 -10.23 -10.26
N GLN A 69 10.59 -9.44 -9.91
CA GLN A 69 10.75 -8.10 -9.34
C GLN A 69 10.41 -8.05 -7.84
N PHE A 70 9.60 -8.99 -7.37
CA PHE A 70 9.05 -8.99 -6.02
C PHE A 70 9.42 -10.23 -5.22
N LYS A 71 9.50 -10.04 -3.90
CA LYS A 71 9.54 -11.09 -2.88
C LYS A 71 8.26 -11.00 -2.05
N LEU A 72 7.84 -12.09 -1.43
CA LEU A 72 6.72 -12.07 -0.48
C LEU A 72 7.15 -11.56 0.90
N SER A 73 6.24 -11.00 1.68
CA SER A 73 6.39 -10.76 3.13
C SER A 73 6.59 -12.06 3.90
N THR A 74 7.04 -11.98 5.16
CA THR A 74 7.21 -13.18 6.02
C THR A 74 5.91 -13.94 6.22
N SER A 75 4.81 -13.23 6.43
CA SER A 75 3.47 -13.79 6.62
C SER A 75 2.93 -14.48 5.36
N LEU A 76 3.14 -13.92 4.17
CA LEU A 76 2.75 -14.58 2.92
C LEU A 76 3.63 -15.79 2.56
N ARG A 77 4.84 -15.91 3.13
CA ARG A 77 5.68 -17.11 3.01
C ARG A 77 5.31 -18.22 4.00
N SER A 78 4.43 -17.96 4.97
CA SER A 78 4.05 -18.94 5.97
C SER A 78 3.40 -20.18 5.33
N PRO A 79 3.66 -21.41 5.82
CA PRO A 79 2.96 -22.60 5.34
C PRO A 79 1.43 -22.50 5.44
N THR A 80 0.93 -21.73 6.42
CA THR A 80 -0.51 -21.47 6.58
C THR A 80 -1.09 -20.57 5.50
N ALA A 81 -0.25 -19.85 4.75
CA ALA A 81 -0.65 -19.03 3.62
C ALA A 81 -0.67 -19.81 2.29
N ALA A 82 -0.01 -20.97 2.21
CA ALA A 82 0.15 -21.74 0.99
C ALA A 82 -1.19 -22.20 0.40
N GLY A 83 -1.37 -22.03 -0.92
CA GLY A 83 -2.61 -22.36 -1.63
C GLY A 83 -3.83 -21.50 -1.25
N CYS A 84 -3.60 -20.40 -0.55
CA CYS A 84 -4.62 -19.71 0.21
C CYS A 84 -4.46 -18.21 -0.10
N GLY A 85 -5.50 -17.56 -0.63
CA GLY A 85 -5.39 -16.17 -1.13
C GLY A 85 -5.07 -15.14 -0.03
N TRP A 86 -4.42 -14.03 -0.39
CA TRP A 86 -3.99 -13.02 0.58
C TRP A 86 -5.14 -12.36 1.35
N ASN A 87 -6.35 -12.29 0.77
CA ASN A 87 -7.51 -11.73 1.45
C ASN A 87 -8.15 -12.82 2.32
N ARG A 88 -7.98 -12.69 3.63
CA ARG A 88 -8.53 -13.64 4.62
C ARG A 88 -9.88 -13.21 5.17
N LEU A 89 -10.36 -12.02 4.80
CA LEU A 89 -11.63 -11.52 5.29
C LEU A 89 -12.78 -12.27 4.62
N GLY A 90 -13.70 -12.79 5.44
CA GLY A 90 -14.98 -13.33 4.98
C GLY A 90 -16.04 -12.25 4.76
N HIS A 91 -15.76 -11.01 5.15
CA HIS A 91 -16.66 -9.85 5.12
C HIS A 91 -15.90 -8.58 4.73
N ARG A 92 -16.62 -7.56 4.25
CA ARG A 92 -16.03 -6.27 3.92
C ARG A 92 -15.46 -5.64 5.18
N GLU A 93 -14.17 -5.30 5.17
CA GLU A 93 -13.50 -4.70 6.32
C GLU A 93 -14.29 -3.50 6.84
N THR A 94 -14.58 -3.51 8.13
CA THR A 94 -15.23 -2.40 8.83
C THR A 94 -14.25 -1.25 9.04
N ARG A 95 -14.78 -0.07 9.39
CA ARG A 95 -13.93 1.08 9.71
C ARG A 95 -13.06 0.80 10.93
N GLU A 96 -13.61 0.13 11.93
CA GLU A 96 -12.94 -0.20 13.18
C GLU A 96 -11.78 -1.18 12.92
N GLU A 97 -12.00 -2.22 12.11
CA GLU A 97 -10.94 -3.14 11.68
C GLU A 97 -9.84 -2.42 10.88
N ALA A 98 -10.22 -1.54 9.95
CA ALA A 98 -9.26 -0.75 9.19
C ALA A 98 -8.40 0.15 10.09
N MET A 99 -9.00 0.79 11.10
CA MET A 99 -8.26 1.60 12.08
C MET A 99 -7.30 0.75 12.92
N GLN A 100 -7.72 -0.42 13.39
CA GLN A 100 -6.84 -1.35 14.11
C GLN A 100 -5.66 -1.81 13.25
N ARG A 101 -5.90 -2.11 11.97
CA ARG A 101 -4.83 -2.46 11.02
C ARG A 101 -3.89 -1.28 10.77
N VAL A 102 -4.41 -0.06 10.72
CA VAL A 102 -3.59 1.15 10.58
C VAL A 102 -2.70 1.38 11.79
N GLU A 103 -3.19 1.14 13.02
CA GLU A 103 -2.36 1.20 14.23
C GLU A 103 -1.20 0.19 14.17
N GLN A 104 -1.47 -1.04 13.72
CA GLN A 104 -0.43 -2.05 13.49
C GLN A 104 0.57 -1.64 12.41
N LEU A 105 0.10 -0.99 11.34
CA LEU A 105 0.96 -0.46 10.28
C LEU A 105 1.86 0.68 10.80
N VAL A 106 1.35 1.58 11.64
CA VAL A 106 2.15 2.65 12.25
C VAL A 106 3.27 2.06 13.11
N ALA A 107 2.96 1.07 13.96
CA ALA A 107 3.96 0.38 14.77
C ALA A 107 5.02 -0.30 13.88
N TRP A 108 4.58 -1.03 12.85
CA TRP A 108 5.48 -1.69 11.91
C TRP A 108 6.38 -0.70 11.14
N ILE A 109 5.86 0.44 10.70
CA ILE A 109 6.67 1.47 10.03
C ILE A 109 7.73 2.03 10.99
N ALA A 110 7.39 2.24 12.26
CA ALA A 110 8.35 2.67 13.27
C ALA A 110 9.45 1.62 13.51
N GLU A 111 9.12 0.32 13.45
CA GLU A 111 10.11 -0.77 13.53
C GLU A 111 11.07 -0.76 12.33
N LEU A 112 10.56 -0.49 11.11
CA LEU A 112 11.42 -0.40 9.92
C LEU A 112 12.47 0.71 10.02
N ASP A 113 12.11 1.83 10.65
CA ASP A 113 13.01 2.96 10.89
C ASP A 113 14.09 2.63 11.93
N ALA A 114 13.69 1.95 13.02
CA ALA A 114 14.60 1.54 14.09
C ALA A 114 15.69 0.55 13.65
N GLU A 115 15.52 -0.13 12.51
CA GLU A 115 16.53 -1.02 11.93
C GLU A 115 17.70 -0.28 11.23
N ASP A 116 17.75 1.06 11.28
CA ASP A 116 18.88 1.99 11.07
C ASP A 116 19.80 1.74 9.84
N THR A 117 19.27 1.07 8.81
CA THR A 117 20.05 0.62 7.64
C THR A 117 19.43 1.02 6.30
N THR A 118 18.24 1.63 6.32
CA THR A 118 17.44 1.94 5.13
C THR A 118 16.93 3.37 5.19
N PRO A 119 17.56 4.33 4.49
CA PRO A 119 17.13 5.74 4.57
C PRO A 119 15.84 6.04 3.80
N LEU A 120 15.29 5.08 3.06
CA LEU A 120 14.06 5.29 2.30
C LEU A 120 13.19 4.03 2.24
N THR A 121 11.97 4.15 2.75
CA THR A 121 10.91 3.16 2.59
C THR A 121 9.85 3.73 1.64
N VAL A 122 9.53 2.99 0.58
CA VAL A 122 8.49 3.33 -0.38
C VAL A 122 7.31 2.39 -0.16
N LEU A 123 6.11 2.94 0.00
CA LEU A 123 4.87 2.19 0.10
C LEU A 123 4.03 2.43 -1.15
N VAL A 124 3.74 1.38 -1.92
CA VAL A 124 2.81 1.43 -3.06
C VAL A 124 1.47 0.82 -2.63
N ILE A 125 0.57 1.72 -2.23
CA ILE A 125 -0.68 1.38 -1.54
C ILE A 125 -1.88 2.12 -2.17
N HIS A 126 -3.00 2.18 -1.45
CA HIS A 126 -4.27 2.67 -1.96
C HIS A 126 -4.77 3.91 -1.23
N GLY A 127 -5.78 4.58 -1.79
CA GLY A 127 -6.21 5.90 -1.36
C GLY A 127 -6.79 5.93 0.04
N ASP A 128 -7.76 5.06 0.36
CA ASP A 128 -8.39 5.08 1.67
C ASP A 128 -7.43 4.62 2.78
N LEU A 129 -6.63 3.58 2.50
CA LEU A 129 -5.58 3.13 3.41
C LEU A 129 -4.56 4.25 3.69
N LEU A 130 -4.06 4.92 2.64
CA LEU A 130 -3.14 6.04 2.79
C LEU A 130 -3.76 7.18 3.60
N GLY A 131 -5.04 7.48 3.37
CA GLY A 131 -5.77 8.50 4.12
C GLY A 131 -5.85 8.18 5.62
N TYR A 132 -6.11 6.93 6.00
CA TYR A 132 -6.07 6.54 7.42
C TYR A 132 -4.65 6.57 7.98
N LEU A 133 -3.67 6.07 7.22
CA LEU A 133 -2.28 6.04 7.66
C LEU A 133 -1.74 7.44 7.92
N LEU A 134 -1.97 8.41 7.03
CA LEU A 134 -1.55 9.80 7.22
C LEU A 134 -2.18 10.44 8.45
N ARG A 135 -3.48 10.20 8.68
CA ARG A 135 -4.16 10.67 9.90
C ARG A 135 -3.51 10.13 11.17
N ALA A 136 -3.18 8.85 11.18
CA ALA A 136 -2.54 8.20 12.32
C ALA A 136 -1.10 8.71 12.54
N LEU A 137 -0.27 8.78 11.49
CA LEU A 137 1.12 9.24 11.57
C LEU A 137 1.22 10.71 11.99
N LEU A 138 0.33 11.57 11.49
CA LEU A 138 0.35 13.01 11.74
C LEU A 138 -0.52 13.45 12.94
N GLY A 139 -1.22 12.52 13.59
CA GLY A 139 -2.11 12.83 14.72
C GLY A 139 -3.24 13.80 14.37
N THR A 140 -3.86 13.65 13.19
CA THR A 140 -4.87 14.59 12.67
C THR A 140 -6.13 13.88 12.19
N ASN A 141 -7.24 14.62 12.13
CA ASN A 141 -8.51 14.16 11.56
C ASN A 141 -8.77 14.73 10.15
N ALA A 142 -7.79 15.41 9.56
CA ALA A 142 -7.90 15.96 8.21
C ALA A 142 -8.19 14.86 7.16
N ARG A 143 -8.92 15.24 6.12
CA ARG A 143 -9.08 14.42 4.92
C ARG A 143 -7.97 14.76 3.93
N PHE A 144 -7.42 13.73 3.31
CA PHE A 144 -6.37 13.85 2.31
C PHE A 144 -6.90 13.37 0.96
N LEU A 145 -6.64 14.13 -0.09
CA LEU A 145 -7.00 13.75 -1.46
C LEU A 145 -5.86 12.94 -2.07
N HIS A 146 -6.17 11.83 -2.74
CA HIS A 146 -5.18 10.96 -3.35
C HIS A 146 -5.53 10.73 -4.81
N TYR A 147 -4.73 11.26 -5.72
CA TYR A 147 -4.82 10.95 -7.13
C TYR A 147 -4.10 9.64 -7.44
N ASN A 148 -4.51 9.00 -8.53
CA ASN A 148 -3.80 7.82 -9.01
C ASN A 148 -2.35 8.17 -9.28
N THR A 149 -1.46 7.26 -8.89
CA THR A 149 0.00 7.37 -9.05
C THR A 149 0.66 8.60 -8.41
N ALA A 150 -0.07 9.42 -7.64
CA ALA A 150 0.51 10.55 -6.95
C ALA A 150 1.40 10.11 -5.78
N CYS A 151 2.42 10.90 -5.49
CA CYS A 151 3.37 10.62 -4.43
C CYS A 151 3.11 11.51 -3.20
N THR A 152 3.19 10.92 -2.01
CA THR A 152 3.21 11.64 -0.73
C THR A 152 4.48 11.25 0.01
N ALA A 153 5.21 12.21 0.55
CA ALA A 153 6.45 11.96 1.29
C ALA A 153 6.34 12.49 2.72
N LEU A 154 6.83 11.66 3.64
CA LEU A 154 6.97 12.00 5.04
C LEU A 154 8.41 11.75 5.47
N GLU A 155 8.85 12.52 6.44
CA GLU A 155 10.12 12.34 7.15
C GLU A 155 9.81 12.01 8.61
N TYR A 156 10.48 11.00 9.16
CA TYR A 156 10.43 10.69 10.58
C TYR A 156 11.73 11.16 11.23
N SER A 157 11.61 12.03 12.24
CA SER A 157 12.76 12.53 12.98
C SER A 157 12.36 12.91 14.40
N GLY A 158 13.18 12.54 15.38
CA GLY A 158 12.93 12.89 16.79
C GLY A 158 11.58 12.39 17.32
N GLY A 159 11.11 11.23 16.87
CA GLY A 159 9.82 10.67 17.29
C GLY A 159 8.60 11.31 16.63
N ARG A 160 8.77 12.09 15.57
CA ARG A 160 7.69 12.83 14.91
C ARG A 160 7.72 12.65 13.40
N TRP A 161 6.52 12.53 12.82
CA TRP A 161 6.32 12.53 11.38
C TRP A 161 6.07 13.95 10.87
N THR A 162 6.79 14.34 9.82
CA THR A 162 6.62 15.60 9.11
C THR A 162 6.26 15.30 7.66
N MET A 163 5.14 15.84 7.17
CA MET A 163 4.76 15.71 5.76
C MET A 163 5.54 16.72 4.93
N LEU A 164 6.39 16.25 4.02
CA LEU A 164 7.21 17.09 3.14
C LEU A 164 6.39 17.60 1.95
N TYR A 165 5.61 16.70 1.34
CA TYR A 165 4.65 17.03 0.29
C TYR A 165 3.54 15.96 0.23
N GLN A 166 2.41 16.34 -0.34
CA GLN A 166 1.20 15.53 -0.40
C GLN A 166 0.64 15.54 -1.82
N ASN A 167 0.24 14.36 -2.31
CA ASN A 167 -0.46 14.19 -3.60
C ASN A 167 0.26 14.83 -4.81
N ARG A 168 1.60 14.71 -4.84
CA ARG A 168 2.42 15.28 -5.90
C ARG A 168 2.29 14.48 -7.19
N CYS A 169 1.89 15.15 -8.26
CA CYS A 169 1.61 14.55 -9.57
C CYS A 169 2.35 15.24 -10.73
N ASP A 170 3.34 16.10 -10.45
CA ASP A 170 4.08 16.84 -11.50
C ASP A 170 4.85 15.93 -12.47
N HIS A 171 5.05 14.66 -12.10
CA HIS A 171 5.67 13.65 -12.95
C HIS A 171 4.70 13.04 -13.99
N LEU A 172 3.41 13.32 -13.84
CA LEU A 172 2.36 12.89 -14.77
C LEU A 172 2.15 13.97 -15.82
N SER A 173 1.99 13.56 -17.07
CA SER A 173 1.64 14.47 -18.16
C SER A 173 0.14 14.76 -18.15
N GLY A 174 -0.30 15.88 -18.74
CA GLY A 174 -1.66 16.42 -18.55
C GLY A 174 -2.84 15.48 -18.86
N ALA A 175 -2.65 14.44 -19.69
CA ALA A 175 -3.70 13.46 -19.99
C ALA A 175 -3.83 12.33 -18.94
N ASP A 176 -2.84 12.20 -18.05
CA ASP A 176 -2.71 11.08 -17.10
C ASP A 176 -3.24 11.42 -15.69
N LEU A 177 -3.65 12.67 -15.46
CA LEU A 177 -4.24 13.12 -14.20
C LEU A 177 -5.67 12.57 -14.04
N THR A 178 -5.76 11.32 -13.62
CA THR A 178 -7.03 10.69 -13.23
C THR A 178 -7.29 10.92 -11.75
N GLY A 179 -8.49 11.45 -11.42
CA GLY A 179 -8.86 11.84 -10.06
C GLY A 179 -9.78 13.06 -9.97
N ALA A 180 -9.95 13.81 -11.07
CA ALA A 180 -10.94 14.90 -11.13
C ALA A 180 -12.37 14.43 -10.84
N GLU A 181 -12.71 13.18 -11.20
CA GLU A 181 -13.99 12.54 -10.86
C GLU A 181 -14.16 12.30 -9.35
N MET A 182 -13.07 12.13 -8.58
CA MET A 182 -13.16 11.99 -7.12
C MET A 182 -13.57 13.29 -6.43
N LEU A 183 -13.23 14.46 -6.99
CA LEU A 183 -13.66 15.75 -6.44
C LEU A 183 -15.18 15.95 -6.52
N ALA A 184 -15.85 15.33 -7.51
CA ALA A 184 -17.30 15.39 -7.66
C ALA A 184 -18.07 14.56 -6.62
N VAL A 185 -17.40 13.67 -5.88
CA VAL A 185 -18.00 12.84 -4.82
C VAL A 185 -17.88 13.50 -3.43
N VAL A 186 -17.02 14.51 -3.29
CA VAL A 186 -16.79 15.23 -2.02
C VAL A 186 -17.45 16.62 -2.00
N SER A 187 -18.09 17.04 -3.10
CA SER A 187 -18.95 18.23 -3.21
C SER A 187 -20.42 17.90 -2.99
#